data_AF-K7G6Q2-F1
#
_entry.id   AF-K7G6Q2-F1
#
_cell.length_a   1.000
_cell.length_b   1.000
_cell.length_c   1.000
_cell.angle_alpha   90.00
_cell.angle_beta   90.00
_cell.angle_gamma   90.00
#
_symmetry.space_group_name_H-M   'P 1'
#
loop_
_entity.id
_entity.type
_entity.pdbx_description
1 polymer ?
#
loop_
_entity_poly.entity_id
_entity_poly.type
_entity_poly.pdbx_seq_one_letter_code
_entity_poly.pdbx_strand_id
1 'polypeptide(L)'
;MHTNYFLLAWHQYDDIVCTKPSDGLVSRIKNWVGWDDEKKSIERGKQIAAKIMLETIFSILTEWTDINMKNFFDQLHQFYLVTKKPRVFEGEPKDWTSLDFGEKQVKELLVNYLRKVAQPFLDQNKANAPPNDVAVKSRVGLGLISVTLGEFYELPTCKEDLSRVCSLLCLEQKPQDVLLHEMTHAKAVFSVVKCMKQYLTHVCQRCIDEQVDGWVCTLPVLHFFTASFGLHECLKVDKPEEIWAGLEGLPFIEFRKNQESFYKNGALLQLMKGKKHLMDVDRTLVRSWISLLPLGDMAEFLTHFSVELLDCLLGIYYRMQNTSIAYRSSEVCHLATLTKQW
;
A
#
# COMPACT_ATOMS: atom_id res chain seq x y z
N MET A 1 -20.61 -12.23 -20.61
CA MET A 1 -20.52 -11.88 -22.06
C MET A 1 -19.30 -11.02 -22.43
N HIS A 2 -18.35 -10.72 -21.52
CA HIS A 2 -17.15 -9.91 -21.81
C HIS A 2 -15.85 -10.71 -21.94
N THR A 3 -15.88 -12.01 -21.67
CA THR A 3 -14.72 -12.92 -21.78
C THR A 3 -14.16 -13.03 -23.21
N ASN A 4 -15.00 -12.78 -24.22
CA ASN A 4 -14.59 -12.86 -25.63
C ASN A 4 -13.82 -11.63 -26.14
N TYR A 5 -14.01 -10.44 -25.56
CA TYR A 5 -13.34 -9.23 -26.08
C TYR A 5 -11.85 -9.18 -25.73
N PHE A 6 -11.47 -9.69 -24.55
CA PHE A 6 -10.07 -9.72 -24.13
C PHE A 6 -9.27 -10.84 -24.82
N LEU A 7 -9.89 -12.01 -25.03
CA LEU A 7 -9.31 -13.07 -25.87
C LEU A 7 -9.20 -12.65 -27.33
N LEU A 8 -10.19 -11.93 -27.90
CA LEU A 8 -10.06 -11.37 -29.25
C LEU A 8 -8.96 -10.31 -29.33
N ALA A 9 -8.82 -9.45 -28.32
CA ALA A 9 -7.72 -8.47 -28.27
C ALA A 9 -6.37 -9.19 -28.20
N TRP A 10 -6.23 -10.23 -27.38
CA TRP A 10 -5.03 -11.07 -27.34
C TRP A 10 -4.74 -11.78 -28.65
N HIS A 11 -5.73 -12.42 -29.28
CA HIS A 11 -5.57 -13.05 -30.59
C HIS A 11 -5.19 -12.03 -31.67
N GLN A 12 -5.75 -10.82 -31.64
CA GLN A 12 -5.31 -9.73 -32.53
C GLN A 12 -3.87 -9.27 -32.26
N TYR A 13 -3.39 -9.26 -31.01
CA TYR A 13 -2.02 -8.83 -30.69
C TYR A 13 -0.97 -9.93 -30.96
N ASP A 14 -1.30 -11.21 -30.78
CA ASP A 14 -0.48 -12.33 -31.26
C ASP A 14 -0.42 -12.33 -32.80
N ASP A 15 -1.53 -12.01 -33.48
CA ASP A 15 -1.55 -11.85 -34.94
C ASP A 15 -0.83 -10.57 -35.42
N ILE A 16 -0.71 -9.51 -34.61
CA ILE A 16 0.06 -8.28 -34.94
C ILE A 16 1.57 -8.53 -34.91
N VAL A 17 2.05 -9.50 -34.12
CA VAL A 17 3.44 -9.99 -34.20
C VAL A 17 3.67 -10.76 -35.51
N CYS A 18 2.61 -11.24 -36.19
CA CYS A 18 2.68 -11.99 -37.45
C CYS A 18 2.05 -11.30 -38.69
N THR A 19 1.35 -10.16 -38.57
CA THR A 19 0.72 -9.44 -39.69
C THR A 19 0.75 -7.91 -39.51
N LYS A 20 0.86 -7.17 -40.64
CA LYS A 20 1.05 -5.71 -40.67
C LYS A 20 -0.04 -4.95 -39.88
N PRO A 21 0.33 -4.17 -38.84
CA PRO A 21 -0.63 -3.39 -38.05
C PRO A 21 -1.12 -2.13 -38.77
N SER A 22 -2.15 -1.47 -38.23
CA SER A 22 -2.67 -0.19 -38.74
C SER A 22 -1.70 0.98 -38.49
N ASP A 23 -1.66 1.93 -39.43
CA ASP A 23 -0.58 2.92 -39.61
C ASP A 23 -0.21 3.75 -38.36
N GLY A 24 -1.16 4.01 -37.47
CA GLY A 24 -0.93 4.80 -36.25
C GLY A 24 -0.16 4.06 -35.14
N LEU A 25 -0.30 2.74 -35.04
CA LEU A 25 0.34 1.93 -34.01
C LEU A 25 1.72 1.45 -34.50
N VAL A 26 1.83 1.15 -35.81
CA VAL A 26 3.10 0.89 -36.52
C VAL A 26 4.08 2.03 -36.33
N SER A 27 3.65 3.28 -36.52
CA SER A 27 4.54 4.45 -36.47
C SER A 27 5.16 4.66 -35.08
N ARG A 28 4.41 4.43 -34.00
CA ARG A 28 4.91 4.49 -32.61
C ARG A 28 5.92 3.39 -32.29
N ILE A 29 5.70 2.17 -32.78
CA ILE A 29 6.60 1.04 -32.57
C ILE A 29 7.87 1.18 -33.43
N LYS A 30 7.72 1.59 -34.69
CA LYS A 30 8.81 1.69 -35.67
C LYS A 30 9.83 2.79 -35.33
N ASN A 31 9.38 3.90 -34.72
CA ASN A 31 10.28 5.00 -34.33
C ASN A 31 11.13 4.69 -33.08
N TRP A 32 10.76 3.66 -32.29
CA TRP A 32 11.43 3.35 -31.03
C TRP A 32 12.30 2.08 -31.10
N VAL A 33 11.88 1.10 -31.89
CA VAL A 33 12.62 -0.16 -32.09
C VAL A 33 13.63 0.04 -33.22
N GLY A 34 14.76 0.68 -32.91
CA GLY A 34 15.92 0.66 -33.81
C GLY A 34 16.28 -0.79 -34.16
N TRP A 35 16.37 -1.09 -35.45
CA TRP A 35 16.62 -2.44 -35.96
C TRP A 35 18.05 -2.87 -35.63
N ASP A 36 18.21 -3.62 -34.54
CA ASP A 36 19.31 -4.54 -34.32
C ASP A 36 18.84 -5.70 -33.44
N ASP A 37 19.14 -6.92 -33.91
CA ASP A 37 18.85 -8.24 -33.33
C ASP A 37 17.35 -8.63 -33.20
N GLU A 38 16.90 -9.58 -34.04
CA GLU A 38 15.49 -9.99 -34.21
C GLU A 38 14.86 -10.54 -32.92
N LYS A 39 15.64 -11.26 -32.10
CA LYS A 39 15.15 -11.76 -30.80
C LYS A 39 14.91 -10.62 -29.79
N LYS A 40 15.81 -9.64 -29.79
CA LYS A 40 15.75 -8.45 -28.93
C LYS A 40 14.63 -7.50 -29.37
N SER A 41 14.31 -7.47 -30.67
CA SER A 41 13.18 -6.68 -31.19
C SER A 41 11.82 -7.29 -30.81
N ILE A 42 11.69 -8.62 -30.81
CA ILE A 42 10.46 -9.33 -30.38
C ILE A 42 10.19 -9.13 -28.89
N GLU A 43 11.21 -9.30 -28.03
CA GLU A 43 11.08 -9.09 -26.59
C GLU A 43 10.63 -7.65 -26.26
N ARG A 44 11.28 -6.65 -26.88
CA ARG A 44 10.88 -5.24 -26.78
C ARG A 44 9.46 -5.01 -27.28
N GLY A 45 9.08 -5.64 -28.39
CA GLY A 45 7.71 -5.60 -28.91
C GLY A 45 6.67 -6.07 -27.90
N LYS A 46 6.93 -7.21 -27.23
CA LYS A 46 6.05 -7.74 -26.18
C LYS A 46 6.00 -6.85 -24.94
N GLN A 47 7.12 -6.28 -24.50
CA GLN A 47 7.14 -5.32 -23.40
C GLN A 47 6.28 -4.09 -23.71
N ILE A 48 6.35 -3.56 -24.94
CA ILE A 48 5.54 -2.43 -25.39
C ILE A 48 4.05 -2.81 -25.41
N ALA A 49 3.70 -3.95 -26.01
CA ALA A 49 2.32 -4.43 -26.06
C ALA A 49 1.75 -4.62 -24.65
N ALA A 50 2.52 -5.25 -23.76
CA ALA A 50 2.13 -5.44 -22.36
C ALA A 50 1.88 -4.11 -21.63
N LYS A 51 2.72 -3.09 -21.88
CA LYS A 51 2.51 -1.75 -21.32
C LYS A 51 1.22 -1.09 -21.83
N ILE A 52 0.93 -1.19 -23.13
CA ILE A 52 -0.32 -0.67 -23.71
C ILE A 52 -1.54 -1.37 -23.11
N MET A 53 -1.47 -2.70 -22.93
CA MET A 53 -2.52 -3.47 -22.28
C MET A 53 -2.76 -3.01 -20.84
N LEU A 54 -1.69 -2.77 -20.07
CA LEU A 54 -1.84 -2.21 -18.72
C LEU A 54 -2.45 -0.81 -18.73
N GLU A 55 -2.10 0.05 -19.68
CA GLU A 55 -2.73 1.37 -19.84
C GLU A 55 -4.24 1.24 -20.08
N THR A 56 -4.63 0.28 -20.92
CA THR A 56 -6.05 0.00 -21.19
C THR A 56 -6.76 -0.59 -19.97
N ILE A 57 -6.15 -1.54 -19.26
CA ILE A 57 -6.74 -2.12 -18.05
C ILE A 57 -6.93 -1.04 -16.98
N PHE A 58 -5.91 -0.22 -16.73
CA PHE A 58 -6.02 0.88 -15.76
C PHE A 58 -7.05 1.94 -16.16
N SER A 59 -7.32 2.12 -17.46
CA SER A 59 -8.36 3.03 -17.95
C SER A 59 -9.77 2.68 -17.46
N ILE A 60 -10.02 1.42 -17.10
CA ILE A 60 -11.28 0.98 -16.46
C ILE A 60 -11.55 1.77 -15.18
N LEU A 61 -10.48 2.19 -14.49
CA LEU A 61 -10.55 2.93 -13.23
C LEU A 61 -10.84 4.43 -13.43
N THR A 62 -11.13 4.89 -14.65
CA THR A 62 -11.55 6.30 -14.90
C THR A 62 -12.77 6.68 -14.05
N GLU A 63 -13.65 5.71 -13.81
CA GLU A 63 -14.77 5.78 -12.87
C GLU A 63 -14.64 4.70 -11.79
N TRP A 64 -14.70 5.12 -10.52
CA TRP A 64 -14.45 4.27 -9.37
C TRP A 64 -15.77 3.70 -8.84
N THR A 65 -16.18 2.56 -9.39
CA THR A 65 -17.32 1.76 -8.91
C THR A 65 -16.84 0.37 -8.52
N ASP A 66 -17.61 -0.33 -7.69
CA ASP A 66 -17.37 -1.74 -7.35
C ASP A 66 -17.33 -2.64 -8.59
N ILE A 67 -18.22 -2.39 -9.56
CA ILE A 67 -18.26 -3.09 -10.86
C ILE A 67 -16.96 -2.85 -11.65
N ASN A 68 -16.52 -1.60 -11.78
CA ASN A 68 -15.30 -1.28 -12.52
C ASN A 68 -14.06 -1.82 -11.80
N MET A 69 -14.03 -1.78 -10.47
CA MET A 69 -12.94 -2.34 -9.68
C MET A 69 -12.86 -3.87 -9.85
N LYS A 70 -14.00 -4.56 -9.84
CA LYS A 70 -14.06 -5.99 -10.16
C LYS A 70 -13.54 -6.27 -11.57
N ASN A 71 -14.03 -5.53 -12.56
CA ASN A 71 -13.61 -5.68 -13.96
C ASN A 71 -12.11 -5.42 -14.14
N PHE A 72 -11.56 -4.43 -13.44
CA PHE A 72 -10.14 -4.13 -13.41
C PHE A 72 -9.33 -5.32 -12.89
N PHE A 73 -9.69 -5.88 -11.74
CA PHE A 73 -8.98 -7.03 -11.18
C PHE A 73 -9.11 -8.28 -12.06
N ASP A 74 -10.30 -8.56 -12.61
CA ASP A 74 -10.54 -9.69 -13.51
C ASP A 74 -9.67 -9.59 -14.78
N GLN A 75 -9.60 -8.41 -15.42
CA GLN A 75 -8.81 -8.21 -16.63
C GLN A 75 -7.30 -8.20 -16.35
N LEU A 76 -6.88 -7.60 -15.23
CA LEU A 76 -5.47 -7.64 -14.83
C LEU A 76 -5.00 -9.06 -14.53
N HIS A 77 -5.86 -9.88 -13.91
CA HIS A 77 -5.57 -11.28 -13.66
C HIS A 77 -5.43 -12.07 -14.96
N GLN A 78 -6.33 -11.85 -15.92
CA GLN A 78 -6.23 -12.45 -17.25
C GLN A 78 -4.93 -12.04 -17.95
N PHE A 79 -4.60 -10.74 -17.94
CA PHE A 79 -3.33 -10.24 -18.47
C PHE A 79 -2.15 -10.95 -17.82
N TYR A 80 -2.10 -11.06 -16.50
CA TYR A 80 -0.99 -11.71 -15.80
C TYR A 80 -0.87 -13.19 -16.17
N LEU A 81 -1.99 -13.94 -16.19
CA LEU A 81 -1.98 -15.38 -16.51
C LEU A 81 -1.51 -15.67 -17.94
N VAL A 82 -1.93 -14.86 -18.91
CA VAL A 82 -1.55 -15.04 -20.32
C VAL A 82 -0.11 -14.59 -20.56
N THR A 83 0.28 -13.46 -19.96
CA THR A 83 1.59 -12.86 -20.25
C THR A 83 2.75 -13.59 -19.56
N LYS A 84 2.52 -14.19 -18.38
CA LYS A 84 3.59 -14.83 -17.60
C LYS A 84 4.16 -16.11 -18.21
N LYS A 85 3.42 -16.72 -19.14
CA LYS A 85 3.79 -17.96 -19.85
C LYS A 85 3.48 -17.78 -21.33
N PRO A 86 4.36 -17.08 -22.08
CA PRO A 86 4.14 -16.92 -23.51
C PRO A 86 4.15 -18.28 -24.20
N ARG A 87 3.21 -18.48 -25.14
CA ARG A 87 3.10 -19.68 -25.96
C ARG A 87 3.30 -19.35 -27.43
N VAL A 88 3.82 -20.32 -28.19
CA VAL A 88 3.88 -20.32 -29.65
C VAL A 88 3.09 -21.49 -30.20
N PHE A 89 2.51 -21.31 -31.38
CA PHE A 89 1.79 -22.37 -32.05
C PHE A 89 2.63 -22.90 -33.22
N GLU A 90 3.15 -24.11 -33.07
CA GLU A 90 3.92 -24.84 -34.10
C GLU A 90 3.23 -26.19 -34.36
N GLY A 91 1.97 -26.15 -34.80
CA GLY A 91 1.08 -27.31 -34.94
C GLY A 91 0.40 -27.74 -33.64
N GLU A 92 1.06 -27.52 -32.50
CA GLU A 92 0.49 -27.64 -31.14
C GLU A 92 0.94 -26.44 -30.28
N PRO A 93 0.18 -26.05 -29.23
CA PRO A 93 0.60 -25.01 -28.31
C PRO A 93 1.85 -25.43 -27.51
N LYS A 94 2.96 -24.72 -27.69
CA LYS A 94 4.21 -24.95 -26.96
C LYS A 94 4.59 -23.71 -26.16
N ASP A 95 5.19 -23.89 -25.00
CA ASP A 95 5.74 -22.79 -24.22
C ASP A 95 6.95 -22.18 -24.96
N TRP A 96 7.00 -20.85 -25.06
CA TRP A 96 8.06 -20.14 -25.78
C TRP A 96 9.29 -19.97 -24.88
N THR A 97 9.95 -21.06 -24.54
CA THR A 97 11.07 -21.11 -23.57
C THR A 97 12.32 -20.35 -24.01
N SER A 98 12.51 -20.11 -25.31
CA SER A 98 13.65 -19.36 -25.83
C SER A 98 13.52 -17.85 -25.66
N LEU A 99 12.32 -17.33 -25.37
CA LEU A 99 12.07 -15.92 -25.12
C LEU A 99 12.36 -15.60 -23.65
N ASP A 100 13.24 -14.61 -23.38
CA ASP A 100 13.58 -14.17 -22.02
C ASP A 100 12.50 -13.25 -21.43
N PHE A 101 11.25 -13.71 -21.46
CA PHE A 101 10.10 -12.96 -21.00
C PHE A 101 9.07 -13.90 -20.38
N GLY A 102 9.07 -13.97 -19.05
CA GLY A 102 8.16 -14.81 -18.29
C GLY A 102 7.67 -14.11 -17.04
N GLU A 103 7.27 -14.89 -16.04
CA GLU A 103 6.65 -14.39 -14.81
C GLU A 103 7.46 -13.28 -14.12
N LYS A 104 8.79 -13.42 -14.04
CA LYS A 104 9.67 -12.40 -13.44
C LYS A 104 9.55 -11.07 -14.16
N GLN A 105 9.67 -11.06 -15.49
CA GLN A 105 9.55 -9.85 -16.31
C GLN A 105 8.16 -9.24 -16.22
N VAL A 106 7.09 -10.05 -16.13
CA VAL A 106 5.72 -9.54 -15.95
C VAL A 106 5.54 -8.89 -14.59
N LYS A 107 6.05 -9.50 -13.51
CA LYS A 107 6.00 -8.90 -12.16
C LYS A 107 6.79 -7.59 -12.11
N GLU A 108 7.99 -7.55 -12.70
CA GLU A 108 8.79 -6.32 -12.80
C GLU A 108 8.07 -5.23 -13.61
N LEU A 109 7.40 -5.62 -14.70
CA LEU A 109 6.60 -4.71 -15.52
C LEU A 109 5.43 -4.12 -14.71
N LEU A 110 4.72 -4.93 -13.92
CA LEU A 110 3.66 -4.46 -13.03
C LEU A 110 4.18 -3.48 -11.97
N VAL A 111 5.31 -3.78 -11.32
CA VAL A 111 5.95 -2.88 -10.35
C VAL A 111 6.33 -1.56 -11.01
N ASN A 112 7.00 -1.60 -12.16
CA ASN A 112 7.38 -0.40 -12.91
C ASN A 112 6.17 0.44 -13.34
N TYR A 113 5.07 -0.22 -13.71
CA TYR A 113 3.84 0.46 -14.05
C TYR A 113 3.19 1.13 -12.83
N LEU A 114 3.14 0.46 -11.67
CA LEU A 114 2.66 1.06 -10.43
C LEU A 114 3.50 2.27 -10.01
N ARG A 115 4.83 2.20 -10.14
CA ARG A 115 5.73 3.34 -9.91
C ARG A 115 5.38 4.52 -10.83
N LYS A 116 5.18 4.26 -12.12
CA LYS A 116 4.79 5.28 -13.12
C LYS A 116 3.47 5.97 -12.73
N VAL A 117 2.46 5.20 -12.34
CA VAL A 117 1.13 5.73 -11.96
C VAL A 117 1.16 6.45 -10.62
N ALA A 118 2.04 6.03 -9.69
CA ALA A 118 2.18 6.66 -8.37
C ALA A 118 2.93 8.01 -8.42
N GLN A 119 3.85 8.18 -9.37
CA GLN A 119 4.71 9.37 -9.46
C GLN A 119 3.96 10.71 -9.27
N PRO A 120 2.83 10.97 -9.94
CA PRO A 120 2.17 12.27 -9.82
C PRO A 120 1.56 12.55 -8.45
N PHE A 121 1.27 11.52 -7.65
CA PHE A 121 0.79 11.67 -6.28
C PHE A 121 1.92 11.90 -5.27
N LEU A 122 3.15 11.54 -5.65
CA LEU A 122 4.33 11.62 -4.80
C LEU A 122 5.14 12.90 -5.05
N ASP A 123 4.98 13.52 -6.22
CA ASP A 123 5.61 14.79 -6.57
C ASP A 123 4.99 15.95 -5.76
N GLN A 124 5.66 16.36 -4.67
CA GLN A 124 5.23 17.44 -3.76
C GLN A 124 5.06 18.82 -4.43
N ASN A 125 5.57 18.99 -5.65
CA ASN A 125 5.52 20.25 -6.41
C ASN A 125 4.23 20.46 -7.22
N LYS A 126 3.31 19.49 -7.24
CA LYS A 126 1.98 19.65 -7.84
C LYS A 126 0.94 19.71 -6.74
N ALA A 127 0.52 20.93 -6.41
CA ALA A 127 -0.56 21.18 -5.48
C ALA A 127 -1.81 20.37 -5.86
N ASN A 128 -2.13 19.36 -5.05
CA ASN A 128 -3.45 18.78 -4.78
C ASN A 128 -4.42 18.53 -5.96
N ALA A 129 -3.94 18.39 -7.19
CA ALA A 129 -4.75 17.96 -8.32
C ALA A 129 -4.18 16.65 -8.90
N PRO A 130 -4.97 15.55 -8.97
CA PRO A 130 -4.58 14.42 -9.79
C PRO A 130 -4.34 14.93 -11.21
N PRO A 131 -3.33 14.45 -11.96
CA PRO A 131 -3.14 14.90 -13.32
C PRO A 131 -4.41 14.61 -14.10
N ASN A 132 -4.88 15.60 -14.87
CA ASN A 132 -6.14 15.54 -15.62
C ASN A 132 -6.26 14.37 -16.61
N ASP A 133 -5.18 13.58 -16.80
CA ASP A 133 -5.03 12.51 -17.77
C ASP A 133 -4.68 11.14 -17.14
N VAL A 134 -4.85 10.96 -15.81
CA VAL A 134 -4.57 9.69 -15.13
C VAL A 134 -5.87 9.00 -14.72
N ALA A 135 -6.05 7.76 -15.17
CA ALA A 135 -7.24 6.96 -14.87
C ALA A 135 -7.47 6.79 -13.36
N VAL A 136 -6.39 6.71 -12.57
CA VAL A 136 -6.46 6.65 -11.10
C VAL A 136 -6.50 8.06 -10.53
N LYS A 137 -7.63 8.43 -9.90
CA LYS A 137 -7.86 9.76 -9.31
C LYS A 137 -7.71 9.80 -7.79
N SER A 138 -7.69 8.64 -7.13
CA SER A 138 -7.56 8.52 -5.67
C SER A 138 -6.16 8.08 -5.28
N ARG A 139 -5.49 8.90 -4.45
CA ARG A 139 -4.18 8.58 -3.86
C ARG A 139 -4.24 7.31 -3.00
N VAL A 140 -5.18 7.28 -2.05
CA VAL A 140 -5.41 6.12 -1.17
C VAL A 140 -5.86 4.91 -1.99
N GLY A 141 -6.74 5.12 -2.99
CA GLY A 141 -7.16 4.07 -3.89
C GLY A 141 -6.00 3.42 -4.65
N LEU A 142 -5.04 4.22 -5.14
CA LEU A 142 -3.82 3.68 -5.74
C LEU A 142 -2.97 2.90 -4.74
N GLY A 143 -2.87 3.38 -3.49
CA GLY A 143 -2.24 2.64 -2.40
C GLY A 143 -2.88 1.28 -2.18
N LEU A 144 -4.22 1.21 -2.12
CA LEU A 144 -4.98 -0.04 -1.94
C LEU A 144 -4.83 -1.00 -3.14
N ILE A 145 -4.81 -0.48 -4.37
CA ILE A 145 -4.47 -1.28 -5.56
C ILE A 145 -3.06 -1.83 -5.42
N SER A 146 -2.08 -0.99 -5.08
CA SER A 146 -0.67 -1.39 -4.97
C SER A 146 -0.48 -2.48 -3.91
N VAL A 147 -1.15 -2.36 -2.77
CA VAL A 147 -1.21 -3.40 -1.73
C VAL A 147 -1.84 -4.67 -2.29
N THR A 148 -3.02 -4.59 -2.89
CA THR A 148 -3.74 -5.76 -3.41
C THR A 148 -2.91 -6.53 -4.45
N LEU A 149 -2.27 -5.82 -5.39
CA LEU A 149 -1.46 -6.43 -6.42
C LEU A 149 -0.13 -6.96 -5.88
N GLY A 150 0.51 -6.20 -5.00
CA GLY A 150 1.77 -6.58 -4.35
C GLY A 150 1.63 -7.90 -3.60
N GLU A 151 0.55 -8.04 -2.85
CA GLU A 151 0.26 -9.20 -2.03
C GLU A 151 -0.27 -10.39 -2.85
N PHE A 152 -1.21 -10.16 -3.77
CA PHE A 152 -1.80 -11.25 -4.55
C PHE A 152 -0.83 -11.88 -5.57
N TYR A 153 0.06 -11.06 -6.17
CA TYR A 153 1.02 -11.52 -7.18
C TYR A 153 2.43 -11.70 -6.64
N GLU A 154 2.66 -11.47 -5.34
CA GLU A 154 3.99 -11.51 -4.72
C GLU A 154 4.99 -10.67 -5.54
N LEU A 155 4.68 -9.39 -5.71
CA LEU A 155 5.50 -8.51 -6.54
C LEU A 155 6.86 -8.23 -5.89
N PRO A 156 7.96 -8.19 -6.67
CA PRO A 156 9.30 -7.93 -6.15
C PRO A 156 9.49 -6.43 -5.85
N THR A 157 8.93 -5.97 -4.73
CA THR A 157 9.01 -4.57 -4.30
C THR A 157 10.23 -4.36 -3.40
N CYS A 158 10.94 -3.25 -3.59
CA CYS A 158 12.05 -2.85 -2.73
C CYS A 158 11.58 -1.93 -1.57
N LYS A 159 12.51 -1.57 -0.68
CA LYS A 159 12.28 -0.63 0.44
C LYS A 159 11.65 0.69 -0.02
N GLU A 160 12.11 1.24 -1.14
CA GLU A 160 11.59 2.49 -1.70
C GLU A 160 10.14 2.33 -2.15
N ASP A 161 9.77 1.17 -2.71
CA ASP A 161 8.39 0.90 -3.12
C ASP A 161 7.45 0.80 -1.90
N LEU A 162 7.91 0.15 -0.83
CA LEU A 162 7.17 0.12 0.45
C LEU A 162 6.95 1.55 0.98
N SER A 163 8.00 2.38 0.98
CA SER A 163 7.90 3.79 1.39
C SER A 163 6.91 4.59 0.52
N ARG A 164 6.86 4.31 -0.79
CA ARG A 164 5.89 4.94 -1.70
C ARG A 164 4.46 4.48 -1.39
N VAL A 165 4.24 3.19 -1.15
CA VAL A 165 2.94 2.65 -0.75
C VAL A 165 2.49 3.28 0.57
N CYS A 166 3.37 3.39 1.58
CA CYS A 166 3.06 4.10 2.82
C CYS A 166 2.67 5.56 2.56
N SER A 167 3.37 6.24 1.65
CA SER A 167 3.07 7.63 1.28
C SER A 167 1.74 7.80 0.53
N LEU A 168 1.29 6.78 -0.21
CA LEU A 168 -0.02 6.76 -0.87
C LEU A 168 -1.15 6.48 0.12
N LEU A 169 -0.91 5.62 1.10
CA LEU A 169 -1.88 5.25 2.13
C LEU A 169 -1.96 6.25 3.30
N CYS A 170 -0.96 7.11 3.47
CA CYS A 170 -1.01 8.20 4.44
C CYS A 170 -2.10 9.20 4.04
N LEU A 171 -3.13 9.37 4.89
CA LEU A 171 -4.21 10.29 4.63
C LEU A 171 -3.71 11.75 4.61
N GLU A 172 -4.19 12.50 3.62
CA GLU A 172 -3.87 13.91 3.46
C GLU A 172 -4.61 14.76 4.49
N GLN A 173 -4.07 15.93 4.81
CA GLN A 173 -4.74 16.86 5.69
C GLN A 173 -5.91 17.52 4.94
N LYS A 174 -7.11 17.01 5.19
CA LYS A 174 -8.38 17.49 4.64
C LYS A 174 -9.44 17.53 5.76
N PRO A 175 -10.57 18.22 5.55
CA PRO A 175 -11.70 18.15 6.48
C PRO A 175 -12.13 16.70 6.76
N GLN A 176 -12.50 16.41 8.01
CA GLN A 176 -12.78 15.06 8.50
C GLN A 176 -13.92 14.38 7.72
N ASP A 177 -14.98 15.12 7.41
CA ASP A 177 -16.13 14.68 6.64
C ASP A 177 -15.73 14.26 5.22
N VAL A 178 -14.84 15.01 4.58
CA VAL A 178 -14.29 14.69 3.25
C VAL A 178 -13.48 13.39 3.30
N LEU A 179 -12.59 13.24 4.30
CA LEU A 179 -11.80 12.02 4.46
C LEU A 179 -12.67 10.80 4.76
N LEU A 180 -13.67 10.96 5.62
CA LEU A 180 -14.61 9.87 5.94
C LEU A 180 -15.40 9.43 4.71
N HIS A 181 -15.84 10.39 3.89
CA HIS A 181 -16.51 10.09 2.63
C HIS A 181 -15.56 9.36 1.65
N GLU A 182 -14.32 9.85 1.46
CA GLU A 182 -13.30 9.21 0.62
C GLU A 182 -13.02 7.77 1.06
N MET A 183 -12.86 7.53 2.36
CA MET A 183 -12.59 6.21 2.94
C MET A 183 -13.79 5.27 2.84
N THR A 184 -15.01 5.76 3.09
CA THR A 184 -16.25 4.98 2.96
C THR A 184 -16.47 4.56 1.52
N HIS A 185 -16.27 5.50 0.57
CA HIS A 185 -16.31 5.21 -0.85
C HIS A 185 -15.25 4.17 -1.24
N ALA A 186 -14.01 4.32 -0.76
CA ALA A 186 -12.97 3.32 -0.99
C ALA A 186 -13.38 1.93 -0.44
N LYS A 187 -13.94 1.84 0.78
CA LYS A 187 -14.42 0.55 1.33
C LYS A 187 -15.44 -0.12 0.41
N ALA A 188 -16.38 0.65 -0.12
CA ALA A 188 -17.42 0.16 -1.01
C ALA A 188 -16.84 -0.36 -2.33
N VAL A 189 -15.97 0.44 -2.97
CA VAL A 189 -15.31 0.08 -4.24
C VAL A 189 -14.41 -1.15 -4.09
N PHE A 190 -13.67 -1.26 -2.98
CA PHE A 190 -12.79 -2.40 -2.69
C PHE A 190 -13.51 -3.57 -2.01
N SER A 191 -14.84 -3.57 -1.91
CA SER A 191 -15.60 -4.68 -1.29
C SER A 191 -15.40 -6.04 -2.00
N VAL A 192 -14.90 -6.03 -3.24
CA VAL A 192 -14.48 -7.22 -4.00
C VAL A 192 -13.23 -7.88 -3.41
N VAL A 193 -12.36 -7.12 -2.73
CA VAL A 193 -11.12 -7.61 -2.10
C VAL A 193 -11.41 -8.04 -0.66
N LYS A 194 -11.76 -9.32 -0.48
CA LYS A 194 -12.18 -9.85 0.84
C LYS A 194 -11.07 -9.91 1.89
N CYS A 195 -9.81 -9.94 1.47
CA CYS A 195 -8.62 -10.10 2.32
C CYS A 195 -7.88 -8.78 2.58
N MET A 196 -8.54 -7.62 2.42
CA MET A 196 -7.88 -6.32 2.55
C MET A 196 -7.21 -6.11 3.92
N LYS A 197 -7.83 -6.55 5.02
CA LYS A 197 -7.22 -6.50 6.37
C LYS A 197 -5.88 -7.24 6.38
N GLN A 198 -5.86 -8.48 5.90
CA GLN A 198 -4.67 -9.32 5.87
C GLN A 198 -3.57 -8.71 5.00
N TYR A 199 -3.92 -8.17 3.83
CA TYR A 199 -2.95 -7.52 2.95
C TYR A 199 -2.34 -6.26 3.56
N LEU A 200 -3.15 -5.41 4.20
CA LEU A 200 -2.65 -4.22 4.89
C LEU A 200 -1.75 -4.59 6.08
N THR A 201 -2.13 -5.59 6.87
CA THR A 201 -1.29 -6.12 7.97
C THR A 201 0.04 -6.65 7.44
N HIS A 202 0.03 -7.45 6.36
CA HIS A 202 1.27 -8.02 5.81
C HIS A 202 2.18 -6.95 5.19
N VAL A 203 1.63 -5.93 4.52
CA VAL A 203 2.43 -4.79 4.06
C VAL A 203 3.06 -4.02 5.23
N CYS A 204 2.34 -3.82 6.34
CA CYS A 204 2.91 -3.22 7.54
C CYS A 204 4.04 -4.08 8.13
N GLN A 205 3.89 -5.40 8.18
CA GLN A 205 4.95 -6.32 8.59
C GLN A 205 6.19 -6.17 7.72
N ARG A 206 6.04 -6.21 6.39
CA ARG A 206 7.16 -6.04 5.46
C ARG A 206 7.86 -4.71 5.62
N CYS A 207 7.11 -3.64 5.92
CA CYS A 207 7.71 -2.34 6.26
C CYS A 207 8.51 -2.38 7.57
N ILE A 208 8.05 -3.12 8.59
CA ILE A 208 8.80 -3.31 9.84
C ILE A 208 10.11 -4.04 9.55
N ASP A 209 10.06 -5.14 8.79
CA ASP A 209 11.22 -5.97 8.44
C ASP A 209 12.26 -5.16 7.64
N GLU A 210 11.80 -4.35 6.69
CA GLU A 210 12.65 -3.49 5.84
C GLU A 210 13.00 -2.13 6.48
N GLN A 211 12.62 -1.92 7.76
CA GLN A 211 12.86 -0.68 8.51
C GLN A 211 12.34 0.58 7.79
N VAL A 212 11.09 0.54 7.32
CA VAL A 212 10.36 1.64 6.69
C VAL A 212 9.37 2.20 7.70
N ASP A 213 9.79 3.15 8.53
CA ASP A 213 8.99 3.69 9.64
C ASP A 213 7.67 4.36 9.18
N GLY A 214 7.53 4.71 7.89
CA GLY A 214 6.33 5.32 7.31
C GLY A 214 5.04 4.49 7.43
N TRP A 215 5.14 3.19 7.74
CA TRP A 215 3.97 2.32 7.96
C TRP A 215 3.09 2.79 9.11
N VAL A 216 3.65 3.49 10.12
CA VAL A 216 2.85 4.02 11.24
C VAL A 216 1.82 5.07 10.79
N CYS A 217 2.03 5.68 9.62
CA CYS A 217 1.10 6.63 9.01
C CYS A 217 0.00 5.95 8.19
N THR A 218 0.08 4.64 7.94
CA THR A 218 -0.94 3.87 7.22
C THR A 218 -1.96 3.23 8.16
N LEU A 219 -1.70 3.28 9.47
CA LEU A 219 -2.57 2.74 10.51
C LEU A 219 -4.03 3.22 10.43
N PRO A 220 -4.35 4.49 10.12
CA PRO A 220 -5.73 4.91 9.96
C PRO A 220 -6.47 4.13 8.87
N VAL A 221 -5.79 3.81 7.76
CA VAL A 221 -6.35 2.98 6.69
C VAL A 221 -6.53 1.55 7.18
N LEU A 222 -5.52 0.97 7.86
CA LEU A 222 -5.64 -0.37 8.44
C LEU A 222 -6.84 -0.45 9.40
N HIS A 223 -6.92 0.42 10.39
CA HIS A 223 -8.02 0.43 11.37
C HIS A 223 -9.39 0.60 10.71
N PHE A 224 -9.47 1.43 9.67
CA PHE A 224 -10.70 1.62 8.92
C PHE A 224 -11.19 0.33 8.22
N PHE A 225 -10.26 -0.49 7.73
CA PHE A 225 -10.56 -1.79 7.10
C PHE A 225 -10.66 -2.95 8.11
N THR A 226 -10.13 -2.82 9.32
CA THR A 226 -10.27 -3.83 10.39
C THR A 226 -11.50 -3.63 11.26
N ALA A 227 -11.93 -2.38 11.46
CA ALA A 227 -13.10 -2.07 12.25
C ALA A 227 -14.39 -2.39 11.47
N SER A 228 -15.24 -3.24 12.05
CA SER A 228 -16.67 -2.94 12.06
C SER A 228 -16.77 -1.55 12.65
N PHE A 229 -17.13 -0.54 11.86
CA PHE A 229 -17.06 0.89 12.20
C PHE A 229 -18.06 1.24 13.31
N GLY A 230 -17.81 0.73 14.52
CA GLY A 230 -18.54 1.00 15.73
C GLY A 230 -17.87 2.18 16.41
N LEU A 231 -18.28 3.38 16.00
CA LEU A 231 -18.32 4.49 16.93
C LEU A 231 -18.89 3.94 18.25
N HIS A 232 -18.13 4.06 19.34
CA HIS A 232 -18.52 3.62 20.68
C HIS A 232 -18.29 2.15 21.06
N GLU A 233 -17.15 1.54 20.74
CA GLU A 233 -16.71 0.39 21.54
C GLU A 233 -16.26 0.88 22.92
N CYS A 234 -17.07 0.55 23.93
CA CYS A 234 -16.82 0.91 25.33
C CYS A 234 -15.44 0.41 25.76
N LEU A 235 -14.59 1.32 26.27
CA LEU A 235 -13.26 1.06 26.80
C LEU A 235 -13.34 0.00 27.91
N LYS A 236 -13.04 -1.25 27.58
CA LYS A 236 -12.91 -2.33 28.57
C LYS A 236 -11.44 -2.50 28.90
N VAL A 237 -11.13 -2.37 30.19
CA VAL A 237 -9.78 -2.51 30.78
C VAL A 237 -9.20 -3.92 30.54
N ASP A 238 -10.04 -4.91 30.25
CA ASP A 238 -9.65 -6.32 30.11
C ASP A 238 -9.18 -6.72 28.68
N LYS A 239 -9.07 -5.78 27.73
CA LYS A 239 -8.60 -6.11 26.38
C LYS A 239 -7.06 -6.23 26.34
N PRO A 240 -6.47 -7.19 25.61
CA PRO A 240 -5.03 -7.20 25.34
C PRO A 240 -4.54 -5.91 24.65
N GLU A 241 -3.26 -5.55 24.84
CA GLU A 241 -2.63 -4.34 24.25
C GLU A 241 -2.85 -4.32 22.72
N GLU A 242 -2.70 -5.45 22.03
CA GLU A 242 -2.88 -5.53 20.57
C GLU A 242 -4.30 -5.16 20.11
N ILE A 243 -5.33 -5.55 20.86
CA ILE A 243 -6.73 -5.26 20.53
C ILE A 243 -7.05 -3.82 20.89
N TRP A 244 -6.61 -3.36 22.07
CA TRP A 244 -6.81 -1.97 22.51
C TRP A 244 -6.17 -0.97 21.54
N ALA A 245 -4.97 -1.29 21.05
CA ALA A 245 -4.20 -0.46 20.15
C ALA A 245 -4.56 -0.62 18.66
N GLY A 246 -5.41 -1.59 18.29
CA GLY A 246 -5.71 -1.88 16.88
C GLY A 246 -4.53 -2.48 16.10
N LEU A 247 -3.56 -3.09 16.78
CA LEU A 247 -2.32 -3.62 16.21
C LEU A 247 -2.32 -5.15 16.08
N GLU A 248 -3.50 -5.77 16.07
CA GLU A 248 -3.69 -7.21 15.90
C GLU A 248 -2.91 -7.76 14.68
N GLY A 249 -2.06 -8.75 14.93
CA GLY A 249 -1.27 -9.41 13.88
C GLY A 249 0.01 -8.66 13.49
N LEU A 250 0.38 -7.57 14.19
CA LEU A 250 1.64 -6.87 14.00
C LEU A 250 2.62 -7.15 15.15
N PRO A 251 3.93 -7.26 14.90
CA PRO A 251 4.97 -7.51 15.91
C PRO A 251 5.40 -6.19 16.56
N PHE A 252 4.43 -5.42 17.04
CA PHE A 252 4.66 -4.05 17.52
C PHE A 252 5.57 -3.99 18.77
N ILE A 253 5.57 -5.05 19.60
CA ILE A 253 6.45 -5.16 20.77
C ILE A 253 7.92 -5.26 20.34
N GLU A 254 8.22 -6.04 19.30
CA GLU A 254 9.57 -6.19 18.77
C GLU A 254 10.01 -4.92 18.04
N PHE A 255 9.13 -4.35 17.21
CA PHE A 255 9.36 -3.05 16.57
C PHE A 255 9.76 -1.99 17.61
N ARG A 256 8.97 -1.86 18.68
CA ARG A 256 9.24 -0.95 19.79
C ARG A 256 10.62 -1.16 20.44
N LYS A 257 10.96 -2.41 20.78
CA LYS A 257 12.27 -2.74 21.38
C LYS A 257 13.43 -2.38 20.44
N ASN A 258 13.25 -2.60 19.15
CA ASN A 258 14.22 -2.20 18.15
C ASN A 258 14.40 -0.68 18.14
N GLN A 259 13.31 0.10 18.17
CA GLN A 259 13.38 1.57 18.26
C GLN A 259 14.14 2.05 19.51
N GLU A 260 13.98 1.39 20.66
CA GLU A 260 14.73 1.70 21.89
C GLU A 260 16.24 1.39 21.74
N SER A 261 16.61 0.33 21.03
CA SER A 261 18.00 -0.11 20.90
C SER A 261 18.85 0.66 19.88
N PHE A 262 18.25 1.17 18.80
CA PHE A 262 18.99 1.71 17.66
C PHE A 262 19.45 3.18 17.82
N TYR A 263 19.30 3.80 19.02
CA TYR A 263 19.61 5.22 19.27
C TYR A 263 19.04 6.17 18.19
N LYS A 264 17.90 5.83 17.57
CA LYS A 264 17.17 6.71 16.66
C LYS A 264 16.36 7.71 17.49
N ASN A 265 17.04 8.54 18.28
CA ASN A 265 16.45 9.46 19.24
C ASN A 265 15.33 10.30 18.59
N GLY A 266 14.08 9.98 18.91
CA GLY A 266 12.90 10.74 18.54
C GLY A 266 12.51 10.74 17.07
N ALA A 267 13.16 10.00 16.16
CA ALA A 267 12.81 10.04 14.73
C ALA A 267 11.35 9.61 14.47
N LEU A 268 10.91 8.55 15.16
CA LEU A 268 9.53 8.09 15.13
C LEU A 268 8.57 9.13 15.71
N LEU A 269 8.93 9.76 16.83
CA LEU A 269 8.15 10.83 17.43
C LEU A 269 8.02 12.05 16.50
N GLN A 270 9.09 12.45 15.81
CA GLN A 270 9.05 13.55 14.83
C GLN A 270 8.14 13.22 13.65
N LEU A 271 8.15 11.97 13.17
CA LEU A 271 7.23 11.50 12.14
C LEU A 271 5.77 11.63 12.60
N MET A 272 5.46 11.15 13.82
CA MET A 272 4.11 11.25 14.40
C MET A 272 3.68 12.71 14.56
N LYS A 273 4.57 13.60 15.04
CA LYS A 273 4.31 15.05 15.18
C LYS A 273 3.98 15.68 13.83
N GLY A 274 4.76 15.35 12.79
CA GLY A 274 4.53 15.82 11.43
C GLY A 274 3.22 15.31 10.80
N LYS A 275 2.60 14.28 11.38
CA LYS A 275 1.37 13.63 10.90
C LYS A 275 0.23 13.66 11.92
N LYS A 276 0.27 14.60 12.87
CA LYS A 276 -0.70 14.69 13.97
C LYS A 276 -2.17 14.77 13.51
N HIS A 277 -2.42 15.34 12.33
CA HIS A 277 -3.77 15.47 11.75
C HIS A 277 -4.45 14.12 11.52
N LEU A 278 -3.70 13.02 11.45
CA LEU A 278 -4.26 11.67 11.31
C LEU A 278 -5.10 11.26 12.53
N MET A 279 -4.80 11.79 13.72
CA MET A 279 -5.53 11.48 14.96
C MET A 279 -6.95 12.06 14.98
N ASP A 280 -7.21 13.10 14.17
CA ASP A 280 -8.54 13.69 14.06
C ASP A 280 -9.52 12.74 13.32
N VAL A 281 -8.98 11.86 12.47
CA VAL A 281 -9.75 10.93 11.64
C VAL A 281 -9.92 9.58 12.32
N ASP A 282 -8.87 9.12 13.01
CA ASP A 282 -8.83 7.81 13.64
C ASP A 282 -8.47 7.93 15.12
N ARG A 283 -9.49 7.75 15.97
CA ARG A 283 -9.33 7.78 17.43
C ARG A 283 -8.50 6.62 17.97
N THR A 284 -8.38 5.50 17.23
CA THR A 284 -7.58 4.35 17.66
C THR A 284 -6.08 4.64 17.48
N LEU A 285 -5.73 5.52 16.55
CA LEU A 285 -4.35 5.85 16.21
C LEU A 285 -3.50 6.25 17.42
N VAL A 286 -4.08 6.99 18.36
CA VAL A 286 -3.38 7.44 19.57
C VAL A 286 -2.90 6.25 20.39
N ARG A 287 -3.73 5.20 20.52
CA ARG A 287 -3.43 3.98 21.27
C ARG A 287 -2.34 3.18 20.57
N SER A 288 -2.42 3.10 19.24
CA SER A 288 -1.39 2.48 18.41
C SER A 288 -0.04 3.18 18.57
N TRP A 289 -0.01 4.50 18.48
CA TRP A 289 1.21 5.29 18.61
C TRP A 289 1.83 5.17 20.01
N ILE A 290 1.01 5.20 21.07
CA ILE A 290 1.48 4.93 22.45
C ILE A 290 2.11 3.54 22.57
N SER A 291 1.52 2.53 21.94
CA SER A 291 2.02 1.15 21.97
C SER A 291 3.34 0.98 21.21
N LEU A 292 3.58 1.81 20.19
CA LEU A 292 4.76 1.76 19.32
C LEU A 292 5.95 2.57 19.84
N LEU A 293 5.72 3.68 20.55
CA LEU A 293 6.78 4.59 20.95
C LEU A 293 7.74 3.99 21.99
N PRO A 294 9.06 4.28 21.92
CA PRO A 294 9.98 4.06 23.04
C PRO A 294 9.51 4.74 24.34
N LEU A 295 9.85 4.18 25.50
CA LEU A 295 9.44 4.76 26.78
C LEU A 295 9.97 6.20 26.98
N GLY A 296 11.19 6.47 26.54
CA GLY A 296 11.82 7.80 26.63
C GLY A 296 11.09 8.91 25.85
N ASP A 297 10.40 8.56 24.77
CA ASP A 297 9.65 9.51 23.92
C ASP A 297 8.21 9.74 24.43
N MET A 298 7.74 8.92 25.38
CA MET A 298 6.35 8.91 25.82
C MET A 298 5.93 10.21 26.52
N ALA A 299 6.78 10.76 27.39
CA ALA A 299 6.48 12.01 28.08
C ALA A 299 6.36 13.19 27.09
N GLU A 300 7.24 13.25 26.10
CA GLU A 300 7.19 14.27 25.05
C GLU A 300 5.96 14.06 24.14
N PHE A 301 5.59 12.82 23.83
CA PHE A 301 4.36 12.53 23.11
C PHE A 301 3.12 13.05 23.85
N LEU A 302 2.93 12.65 25.11
CA LEU A 302 1.74 13.00 25.89
C LEU A 302 1.59 14.52 26.12
N THR A 303 2.67 15.29 26.03
CA THR A 303 2.62 16.76 26.13
C THR A 303 2.26 17.44 24.81
N HIS A 304 2.54 16.82 23.66
CA HIS A 304 2.31 17.40 22.34
C HIS A 304 0.97 17.01 21.70
N PHE A 305 0.37 15.91 22.16
CA PHE A 305 -0.89 15.39 21.63
C PHE A 305 -1.99 15.47 22.68
N SER A 306 -3.21 15.81 22.24
CA SER A 306 -4.39 15.73 23.10
C SER A 306 -4.81 14.27 23.23
N VAL A 307 -4.38 13.62 24.31
CA VAL A 307 -4.71 12.22 24.60
C VAL A 307 -5.73 12.15 25.74
N GLU A 308 -6.75 11.31 25.59
CA GLU A 308 -7.71 11.05 26.67
C GLU A 308 -6.99 10.42 27.86
N LEU A 309 -7.26 10.90 29.09
CA LEU A 309 -6.57 10.45 30.30
C LEU A 309 -6.60 8.92 30.47
N LEU A 310 -7.71 8.27 30.12
CA LEU A 310 -7.83 6.82 30.21
C LEU A 310 -6.89 6.10 29.22
N ASP A 311 -6.76 6.60 28.00
CA ASP A 311 -5.82 6.03 27.02
C ASP A 311 -4.36 6.25 27.45
N CYS A 312 -4.04 7.38 28.10
CA CYS A 312 -2.73 7.58 28.73
C CYS A 312 -2.46 6.53 29.81
N LEU A 313 -3.40 6.34 30.74
CA LEU A 313 -3.24 5.43 31.88
C LEU A 313 -3.12 3.97 31.43
N LEU A 314 -3.97 3.54 30.49
CA LEU A 314 -3.92 2.18 29.92
C LEU A 314 -2.62 1.97 29.13
N GLY A 315 -2.23 2.96 28.33
CA GLY A 315 -0.95 2.95 27.65
C GLY A 315 0.21 2.72 28.61
N ILE A 316 0.33 3.53 29.67
CA ILE A 316 1.37 3.36 30.69
C ILE A 316 1.28 1.99 31.35
N TYR A 317 0.07 1.52 31.68
CA TYR A 317 -0.15 0.21 32.30
C TYR A 317 0.41 -0.94 31.45
N TYR A 318 0.05 -1.03 30.17
CA TYR A 318 0.57 -2.08 29.28
C TYR A 318 2.10 -2.02 29.14
N ARG A 319 2.65 -0.82 29.17
CA ARG A 319 4.09 -0.59 29.06
C ARG A 319 4.86 -1.02 30.29
N MET A 320 4.28 -0.83 31.46
CA MET A 320 4.85 -1.31 32.72
C MET A 320 4.77 -2.83 32.85
N GLN A 321 3.71 -3.48 32.34
CA GLN A 321 3.61 -4.95 32.35
C GLN A 321 4.71 -5.62 31.52
N ASN A 322 5.08 -5.02 30.40
CA ASN A 322 6.03 -5.60 29.45
C ASN A 322 7.51 -5.28 29.75
N THR A 323 7.79 -4.50 30.80
CA THR A 323 9.14 -4.10 31.18
C THR A 323 9.58 -4.91 32.40
N SER A 324 10.59 -5.78 32.27
CA SER A 324 11.25 -6.31 33.46
C SER A 324 11.93 -5.14 34.15
N ILE A 325 11.43 -4.73 35.33
CA ILE A 325 11.99 -3.62 36.09
C ILE A 325 13.37 -4.06 36.62
N ALA A 326 14.39 -3.97 35.77
CA ALA A 326 15.77 -3.94 36.21
C ALA A 326 15.98 -2.57 36.83
N TYR A 327 16.24 -2.57 38.13
CA TYR A 327 16.38 -1.44 39.05
C TYR A 327 17.48 -0.45 38.60
N ARG A 328 17.31 0.28 37.47
CA ARG A 328 18.31 1.26 37.00
C ARG A 328 17.90 2.26 35.90
N SER A 329 16.67 2.28 35.35
CA SER A 329 16.31 3.35 34.40
C SER A 329 15.65 4.53 35.11
N SER A 330 16.27 5.71 35.00
CA SER A 330 15.74 6.99 35.49
C SER A 330 14.40 7.39 34.84
N GLU A 331 14.05 6.76 33.73
CA GLU A 331 12.86 7.00 32.91
C GLU A 331 11.57 6.52 33.60
N VAL A 332 11.61 5.40 34.31
CA VAL A 332 10.46 4.87 35.08
C VAL A 332 10.13 5.81 36.25
N CYS A 333 11.16 6.41 36.88
CA CYS A 333 10.97 7.41 37.92
C CYS A 333 10.28 8.67 37.39
N HIS A 334 10.60 9.14 36.18
CA HIS A 334 9.96 10.33 35.61
C HIS A 334 8.48 10.13 35.27
N LEU A 335 8.09 8.96 34.78
CA LEU A 335 6.68 8.64 34.53
C LEU A 335 5.85 8.55 35.82
N ALA A 336 6.44 8.00 36.90
CA ALA A 336 5.80 7.97 38.21
C ALA A 336 5.61 9.37 38.83
N THR A 337 6.44 10.35 38.47
CA THR A 337 6.28 11.75 38.90
C THR A 337 5.17 12.46 38.12
N LEU A 338 5.00 12.16 36.83
CA LEU A 338 3.93 12.73 36.00
C LEU A 338 2.54 12.31 36.47
N THR A 339 2.36 11.06 36.93
CA THR A 339 1.09 10.60 37.52
C THR A 339 0.70 11.31 38.84
N LYS A 340 1.61 12.06 39.47
CA LYS A 340 1.33 12.84 40.69
C LYS A 340 0.92 14.29 40.41
N GLN A 341 0.95 14.73 39.15
CA GLN A 341 0.61 16.11 38.76
C GLN A 341 -0.77 16.23 38.08
N TRP A 342 -1.54 15.14 38.01
CA TRP A 342 -2.91 15.11 37.52
C TRP A 342 -3.91 15.02 38.67
#